data_AF-A0A958PFU5-F1
#
_entry.id   AF-A0A958PFU5-F1
#
_cell.length_a   1.000
_cell.length_b   1.000
_cell.length_c   1.000
_cell.angle_alpha   90.00
_cell.angle_beta   90.00
_cell.angle_gamma   90.00
#
_symmetry.space_group_name_H-M   'P 1'
#
loop_
_entity.id
_entity.type
_entity.pdbx_description
1 polymer ?
#
loop_
_entity_poly.entity_id
_entity_poly.type
_entity_poly.pdbx_seq_one_letter_code
_entity_poly.pdbx_strand_id
1 'polypeptide(L)'
;MKNSKFKLSILMMVMVLTGLVGCQKRDRKTSVRHSGEGVSETLTDPQRQQVASGTCSVSGNSELNGFVYENSSYSGQFQNKVYKLLTAMGDPNASIDDGGLELGSVNGLCSSNDRSGIRFMGNINTDTDGVSLSQQNYASIINSELVIVIFDSTSIEQNIPGISIGGTSKTRVYGKIEGNNLVQVTMEWENGDIVLDGWFTGQNYEGTVYFKNLVHYDGRQPDSNWDVLGSFKVPACSFFKCK
;
A
#
# COMPACT_ATOMS: atom_id res chain seq x y z
N MET A 1 -39.64 65.25 2.98
CA MET A 1 -40.61 65.61 1.92
C MET A 1 -39.88 65.48 0.59
N LYS A 2 -40.02 64.34 -0.11
CA LYS A 2 -40.89 64.17 -1.31
C LYS A 2 -40.73 65.31 -2.34
N ASN A 3 -40.15 64.98 -3.50
CA ASN A 3 -40.68 65.16 -4.87
C ASN A 3 -39.66 64.59 -5.88
N SER A 4 -39.86 63.38 -6.42
CA SER A 4 -40.67 63.05 -7.61
C SER A 4 -40.05 63.60 -8.91
N LYS A 5 -39.26 62.80 -9.65
CA LYS A 5 -39.69 62.06 -10.86
C LYS A 5 -40.50 62.89 -11.87
N PHE A 6 -39.84 63.32 -12.94
CA PHE A 6 -40.42 63.63 -14.25
C PHE A 6 -39.44 63.05 -15.30
N LYS A 7 -39.72 61.84 -15.80
CA LYS A 7 -40.35 61.55 -17.10
C LYS A 7 -39.42 61.90 -18.28
N LEU A 8 -38.86 60.92 -18.99
CA LEU A 8 -39.49 60.08 -20.03
C LEU A 8 -39.25 60.70 -21.43
N SER A 9 -38.78 59.87 -22.37
CA SER A 9 -38.84 60.04 -23.84
C SER A 9 -37.65 60.70 -24.56
N ILE A 10 -36.57 59.94 -24.75
CA ILE A 10 -35.83 59.80 -26.04
C ILE A 10 -35.22 58.37 -26.02
N LEU A 11 -36.00 57.29 -25.97
CA LEU A 11 -36.59 56.55 -27.10
C LEU A 11 -35.84 56.64 -28.44
N MET A 12 -35.05 55.58 -28.69
CA MET A 12 -34.88 54.83 -29.95
C MET A 12 -34.13 55.43 -31.14
N MET A 13 -33.57 54.48 -31.92
CA MET A 13 -32.88 54.53 -33.21
C MET A 13 -31.36 54.78 -33.08
N VAL A 14 -30.45 53.87 -33.41
CA VAL A 14 -30.43 52.94 -34.56
C VAL A 14 -29.51 51.72 -34.29
N MET A 15 -30.10 50.54 -34.55
CA MET A 15 -29.57 49.32 -35.20
C MET A 15 -28.15 48.81 -34.90
N VAL A 16 -28.03 47.64 -34.28
CA VAL A 16 -27.85 46.31 -34.94
C VAL A 16 -26.47 46.15 -35.55
N LEU A 17 -25.58 45.53 -34.78
CA LEU A 17 -24.44 44.77 -35.28
C LEU A 17 -24.46 43.41 -34.58
N THR A 18 -25.34 42.55 -35.09
CA THR A 18 -25.29 41.10 -34.91
C THR A 18 -24.14 40.55 -35.75
N GLY A 19 -23.11 40.03 -35.09
CA GLY A 19 -21.98 39.35 -35.71
C GLY A 19 -21.53 38.16 -34.86
N LEU A 20 -22.16 37.02 -35.10
CA LEU A 20 -21.62 35.64 -35.00
C LEU A 20 -20.53 35.37 -33.94
N VAL A 21 -20.94 34.83 -32.78
CA VAL A 21 -20.07 33.94 -31.99
C VAL A 21 -20.78 32.60 -31.86
N GLY A 22 -20.08 31.56 -32.30
CA GLY A 22 -20.63 30.26 -32.65
C GLY A 22 -21.22 29.45 -31.50
N CYS A 23 -22.08 28.51 -31.90
CA CYS A 23 -22.58 27.42 -31.07
C CYS A 23 -21.42 26.63 -30.46
N GLN A 24 -21.13 26.81 -29.17
CA GLN A 24 -20.50 25.75 -28.39
C GLN A 24 -21.59 24.84 -27.84
N LYS A 25 -21.65 23.65 -28.42
CA LYS A 25 -22.44 22.50 -28.01
C LYS A 25 -22.13 22.24 -26.53
N ARG A 26 -23.11 22.48 -25.66
CA ARG A 26 -23.02 22.18 -24.23
C ARG A 26 -23.20 20.68 -24.08
N ASP A 27 -22.09 19.95 -24.11
CA ASP A 27 -22.12 18.51 -23.86
C ASP A 27 -22.60 18.28 -22.42
N ARG A 28 -23.79 17.67 -22.33
CA ARG A 28 -24.25 16.99 -21.13
C ARG A 28 -23.13 16.01 -20.74
N LYS A 29 -22.51 16.21 -19.58
CA LYS A 29 -21.80 15.13 -18.89
C LYS A 29 -22.85 14.14 -18.40
N THR A 30 -23.24 13.28 -19.31
CA THR A 30 -23.96 12.04 -19.02
C THR A 30 -23.06 11.19 -18.15
N SER A 31 -23.60 10.70 -17.03
CA SER A 31 -23.01 9.63 -16.23
C SER A 31 -22.59 8.49 -17.15
N VAL A 32 -21.28 8.22 -17.22
CA VAL A 32 -20.77 6.98 -17.82
C VAL A 32 -20.89 5.92 -16.75
N ARG A 33 -22.04 5.23 -16.74
CA ARG A 33 -22.11 3.86 -16.25
C ARG A 33 -21.29 3.00 -17.22
N HIS A 34 -20.10 2.55 -16.81
CA HIS A 34 -19.53 1.35 -17.42
C HIS A 34 -20.20 0.14 -16.80
N SER A 35 -21.23 -0.33 -17.50
CA SER A 35 -21.66 -1.73 -17.49
C SER A 35 -21.01 -2.39 -18.72
N GLY A 36 -20.40 -3.55 -18.49
CA GLY A 36 -19.59 -4.34 -19.42
C GLY A 36 -18.49 -5.01 -18.60
N GLU A 37 -18.74 -6.14 -17.94
CA GLU A 37 -18.74 -7.48 -18.52
C GLU A 37 -17.37 -7.85 -19.14
N GLY A 38 -16.56 -8.54 -18.33
CA GLY A 38 -15.53 -9.50 -18.76
C GLY A 38 -14.24 -8.96 -19.39
N VAL A 39 -13.21 -8.75 -18.56
CA VAL A 39 -11.84 -9.19 -18.90
C VAL A 39 -11.19 -9.76 -17.64
N SER A 40 -11.06 -11.07 -17.62
CA SER A 40 -10.10 -11.79 -16.79
C SER A 40 -8.71 -11.41 -17.28
N GLU A 41 -8.00 -10.52 -16.57
CA GLU A 41 -6.56 -10.44 -16.69
C GLU A 41 -5.96 -11.55 -15.84
N THR A 42 -5.87 -12.71 -16.48
CA THR A 42 -4.96 -13.77 -16.07
C THR A 42 -3.55 -13.18 -16.23
N LEU A 43 -2.91 -12.82 -15.10
CA LEU A 43 -1.48 -12.55 -15.04
C LEU A 43 -0.73 -13.84 -15.37
N THR A 44 -0.57 -14.08 -16.67
CA THR A 44 0.31 -15.09 -17.24
C THR A 44 1.47 -14.34 -17.87
N ASP A 45 2.54 -14.14 -17.09
CA ASP A 45 3.87 -13.86 -17.63
C ASP A 45 4.81 -15.02 -17.23
N PRO A 46 5.37 -15.76 -18.21
CA PRO A 46 6.22 -16.91 -17.98
C PRO A 46 7.69 -16.49 -17.85
N GLN A 47 8.19 -16.36 -16.61
CA GLN A 47 9.57 -16.73 -16.17
C GLN A 47 9.70 -16.46 -14.67
N ARG A 48 9.09 -17.32 -13.84
CA ARG A 48 9.42 -17.36 -12.41
C ARG A 48 10.76 -18.03 -12.20
N GLN A 49 11.83 -17.24 -12.22
CA GLN A 49 13.05 -17.60 -11.52
C GLN A 49 12.68 -17.85 -10.06
N GLN A 50 12.90 -19.08 -9.60
CA GLN A 50 12.88 -19.42 -8.18
C GLN A 50 13.95 -18.56 -7.49
N VAL A 51 13.50 -17.55 -6.74
CA VAL A 51 14.37 -16.79 -5.85
C VAL A 51 14.75 -17.75 -4.71
N ALA A 52 16.06 -17.99 -4.56
CA ALA A 52 16.62 -18.97 -3.64
C ALA A 52 16.03 -18.85 -2.22
N SER A 53 15.56 -19.96 -1.67
CA SER A 53 15.07 -20.02 -0.30
C SER A 53 16.24 -19.88 0.70
N GLY A 54 16.55 -18.65 1.10
CA GLY A 54 17.24 -18.41 2.36
C GLY A 54 16.27 -18.72 3.50
N THR A 55 16.56 -19.71 4.34
CA THR A 55 15.72 -20.01 5.51
C THR A 55 15.92 -18.93 6.55
N CYS A 56 15.03 -17.96 6.53
CA CYS A 56 14.91 -16.98 7.59
C CYS A 56 14.11 -17.60 8.72
N SER A 57 14.84 -18.20 9.65
CA SER A 57 14.23 -18.76 10.84
C SER A 57 13.91 -17.62 11.80
N VAL A 58 12.62 -17.44 12.04
CA VAL A 58 12.11 -16.66 13.17
C VAL A 58 12.37 -17.51 14.42
N SER A 59 13.52 -17.32 15.07
CA SER A 59 13.77 -17.98 16.35
C SER A 59 13.11 -17.17 17.47
N GLY A 60 12.07 -17.73 18.08
CA GLY A 60 11.56 -17.27 19.37
C GLY A 60 10.24 -16.51 19.29
N ASN A 61 9.57 -16.48 20.45
CA ASN A 61 8.20 -16.01 20.71
C ASN A 61 8.00 -14.49 20.50
N SER A 62 8.46 -13.95 19.38
CA SER A 62 8.22 -12.57 18.98
C SER A 62 6.82 -12.45 18.39
N GLU A 63 6.04 -11.49 18.88
CA GLU A 63 4.73 -11.14 18.32
C GLU A 63 4.84 -10.73 16.84
N LEU A 64 6.00 -10.20 16.44
CA LEU A 64 6.38 -9.94 15.05
C LEU A 64 7.00 -11.20 14.42
N ASN A 65 6.17 -11.98 13.73
CA ASN A 65 6.50 -13.30 13.20
C ASN A 65 6.83 -13.31 11.70
N GLY A 66 6.60 -12.21 11.00
CA GLY A 66 6.97 -12.00 9.61
C GLY A 66 8.16 -11.06 9.47
N PHE A 67 8.89 -11.17 8.37
CA PHE A 67 9.99 -10.29 8.02
C PHE A 67 10.01 -10.08 6.50
N VAL A 68 10.45 -8.90 6.08
CA VAL A 68 10.70 -8.59 4.66
C VAL A 68 12.21 -8.59 4.42
N TYR A 69 12.64 -9.28 3.38
CA TYR A 69 14.03 -9.48 3.04
C TYR A 69 14.27 -9.24 1.55
N GLU A 70 15.51 -8.98 1.19
CA GLU A 70 15.95 -8.94 -0.19
C GLU A 70 17.15 -9.86 -0.37
N ASN A 71 17.01 -10.83 -1.28
CA ASN A 71 17.99 -11.90 -1.47
C ASN A 71 19.22 -11.47 -2.28
N SER A 72 19.39 -10.17 -2.53
CA SER A 72 20.50 -9.63 -3.31
C SER A 72 21.61 -9.13 -2.38
N SER A 73 22.86 -9.28 -2.83
CA SER A 73 24.05 -8.78 -2.14
C SER A 73 24.13 -7.25 -2.03
N TYR A 74 23.09 -6.52 -2.45
CA TYR A 74 23.05 -5.06 -2.52
C TYR A 74 22.03 -4.48 -1.53
N SER A 75 22.44 -4.37 -0.26
CA SER A 75 21.66 -3.73 0.81
C SER A 75 21.15 -2.31 0.47
N GLY A 76 21.85 -1.58 -0.41
CA GLY A 76 21.46 -0.24 -0.85
C GLY A 76 20.14 -0.18 -1.63
N GLN A 77 19.73 -1.24 -2.35
CA GLN A 77 18.44 -1.24 -3.02
C GLN A 77 17.28 -1.40 -2.04
N PHE A 78 17.45 -2.27 -1.04
CA PHE A 78 16.48 -2.43 0.04
C PHE A 78 16.27 -1.13 0.81
N GLN A 79 17.38 -0.47 1.22
CA GLN A 79 17.31 0.83 1.89
C GLN A 79 16.51 1.85 1.06
N ASN A 80 16.79 1.95 -0.25
CA ASN A 80 16.09 2.89 -1.12
C ASN A 80 14.59 2.58 -1.24
N LYS A 81 14.20 1.30 -1.21
CA LYS A 81 12.79 0.89 -1.20
C LYS A 81 12.09 1.25 0.11
N VAL A 82 12.77 1.06 1.25
CA VAL A 82 12.28 1.50 2.57
C VAL A 82 12.14 3.02 2.61
N TYR A 83 13.13 3.72 2.08
CA TYR A 83 13.12 5.18 1.97
C TYR A 83 11.91 5.65 1.16
N LYS A 84 11.69 5.06 -0.02
CA LYS A 84 10.51 5.31 -0.85
C LYS A 84 9.21 5.08 -0.09
N LEU A 85 9.05 3.94 0.58
CA LEU A 85 7.86 3.63 1.39
C LEU A 85 7.61 4.73 2.44
N LEU A 86 8.65 5.08 3.20
CA LEU A 86 8.54 6.02 4.32
C LEU A 86 8.37 7.48 3.92
N THR A 87 8.64 7.83 2.65
CA THR A 87 8.33 9.19 2.15
C THR A 87 6.87 9.57 2.30
N ALA A 88 5.95 8.62 2.45
CA ALA A 88 4.54 8.93 2.69
C ALA A 88 4.24 9.36 4.14
N MET A 89 5.18 9.15 5.07
CA MET A 89 5.05 9.52 6.49
C MET A 89 5.81 10.81 6.84
N GLY A 90 6.93 11.06 6.17
CA GLY A 90 7.79 12.22 6.41
C GLY A 90 9.06 12.14 5.56
N ASP A 91 9.92 13.15 5.62
CA ASP A 91 11.24 13.09 4.97
C ASP A 91 12.14 12.11 5.73
N PRO A 92 12.53 10.97 5.14
CA PRO A 92 13.35 10.01 5.87
C PRO A 92 14.80 10.47 6.08
N ASN A 93 15.29 11.51 5.39
CA ASN A 93 16.65 12.04 5.56
C ASN A 93 16.71 13.25 6.53
N ALA A 94 15.58 13.90 6.80
CA ALA A 94 15.56 15.04 7.70
C ALA A 94 15.54 14.60 9.17
N SER A 95 16.07 15.46 10.05
CA SER A 95 16.06 15.24 11.50
C SER A 95 14.63 15.29 12.05
N ILE A 96 14.40 14.70 13.22
CA ILE A 96 13.09 14.81 13.91
C ILE A 96 12.77 16.28 14.23
N ASP A 97 13.79 17.09 14.55
CA ASP A 97 13.62 18.52 14.86
C ASP A 97 13.14 19.34 13.64
N ASP A 98 13.43 18.87 12.42
CA ASP A 98 12.97 19.46 11.16
C ASP A 98 11.67 18.82 10.64
N GLY A 99 11.03 17.94 11.43
CA GLY A 99 9.81 17.22 11.04
C GLY A 99 10.06 16.01 10.12
N GLY A 100 11.28 15.50 10.07
CA GLY A 100 11.66 14.27 9.38
C GLY A 100 11.52 13.02 10.25
N LEU A 101 12.05 11.91 9.73
CA LEU A 101 12.04 10.61 10.43
C LEU A 101 13.40 10.21 11.01
N GLU A 102 14.48 10.92 10.65
CA GLU A 102 15.86 10.57 11.05
C GLU A 102 16.19 9.09 10.79
N LEU A 103 15.82 8.60 9.61
CA LEU A 103 15.89 7.18 9.27
C LEU A 103 17.35 6.72 9.23
N GLY A 104 17.70 5.78 10.10
CA GLY A 104 18.98 5.08 10.06
C GLY A 104 19.10 4.09 8.89
N SER A 105 20.13 3.25 8.93
CA SER A 105 20.26 2.15 7.96
C SER A 105 19.29 1.01 8.30
N VAL A 106 18.56 0.54 7.30
CA VAL A 106 17.66 -0.61 7.32
C VAL A 106 18.20 -1.65 6.35
N ASN A 107 18.48 -2.85 6.85
CA ASN A 107 18.92 -3.94 6.01
C ASN A 107 17.80 -4.94 5.73
N GLY A 108 17.87 -5.52 4.53
CA GLY A 108 17.01 -6.62 4.10
C GLY A 108 17.67 -7.97 4.30
N LEU A 109 18.72 -8.04 5.13
CA LEU A 109 19.48 -9.26 5.35
C LEU A 109 18.75 -10.17 6.33
N CYS A 110 18.60 -11.40 5.89
CA CYS A 110 18.05 -12.47 6.68
C CYS A 110 19.16 -13.10 7.54
N SER A 111 19.55 -12.42 8.63
CA SER A 111 20.58 -12.88 9.56
C SER A 111 20.12 -12.74 11.01
N SER A 112 20.40 -13.75 11.84
CA SER A 112 20.08 -13.74 13.27
C SER A 112 20.81 -12.66 14.06
N ASN A 113 21.92 -12.15 13.50
CA ASN A 113 22.73 -11.12 14.14
C ASN A 113 22.29 -9.71 13.78
N ASP A 114 21.33 -9.58 12.85
CA ASP A 114 20.87 -8.30 12.38
C ASP A 114 19.56 -7.90 13.04
N ARG A 115 19.62 -6.79 13.78
CA ARG A 115 18.48 -6.26 14.52
C ARG A 115 17.66 -5.27 13.70
N SER A 116 18.17 -4.81 12.56
CA SER A 116 17.45 -3.91 11.68
C SER A 116 16.66 -4.68 10.62
N GLY A 117 15.80 -3.96 9.91
CA GLY A 117 14.95 -4.49 8.87
C GLY A 117 13.48 -4.30 9.15
N ILE A 118 12.68 -4.88 8.26
CA ILE A 118 11.22 -4.79 8.33
C ILE A 118 10.70 -6.08 8.94
N ARG A 119 9.84 -5.94 9.94
CA ARG A 119 9.13 -7.02 10.62
C ARG A 119 7.64 -6.75 10.54
N PHE A 120 6.83 -7.79 10.58
CA PHE A 120 5.38 -7.61 10.60
C PHE A 120 4.69 -8.70 11.41
N MET A 121 3.50 -8.38 11.87
CA MET A 121 2.57 -9.32 12.47
C MET A 121 1.20 -9.11 11.85
N GLY A 122 0.43 -10.19 11.78
CA GLY A 122 -0.94 -10.11 11.29
C GLY A 122 -1.80 -11.14 11.97
N ASN A 123 -3.06 -10.77 12.15
CA ASN A 123 -4.14 -11.66 12.52
C ASN A 123 -5.12 -11.66 11.36
N ILE A 124 -4.87 -12.56 10.40
CA ILE A 124 -5.61 -12.63 9.14
C ILE A 124 -6.76 -13.62 9.29
N ASN A 125 -7.94 -13.05 9.40
CA ASN A 125 -9.20 -13.77 9.48
C ASN A 125 -9.80 -13.95 8.10
N THR A 126 -10.43 -15.09 7.89
CA THR A 126 -11.16 -15.40 6.67
C THR A 126 -12.66 -15.47 6.92
N ASP A 127 -13.47 -15.36 5.88
CA ASP A 127 -14.91 -15.63 5.89
C ASP A 127 -15.26 -17.11 6.13
N THR A 128 -14.26 -17.99 6.09
CA THR A 128 -14.34 -19.38 6.53
C THR A 128 -13.74 -19.58 7.93
N ASP A 129 -14.04 -20.70 8.58
CA ASP A 129 -13.55 -21.03 9.93
C ASP A 129 -12.01 -21.20 10.07
N GLY A 130 -11.26 -21.02 8.99
CA GLY A 130 -9.80 -21.14 8.94
C GLY A 130 -9.32 -21.80 7.65
N VAL A 131 -8.03 -21.70 7.40
CA VAL A 131 -7.35 -22.21 6.20
C VAL A 131 -6.80 -23.63 6.44
N SER A 132 -6.86 -24.47 5.42
CA SER A 132 -6.21 -25.78 5.41
C SER A 132 -4.98 -25.75 4.52
N LEU A 133 -3.77 -25.88 5.09
CA LEU A 133 -2.53 -25.82 4.31
C LEU A 133 -2.33 -27.04 3.38
N SER A 134 -3.09 -28.12 3.58
CA SER A 134 -3.01 -29.36 2.79
C SER A 134 -4.03 -29.44 1.66
N GLN A 135 -4.94 -28.47 1.55
CA GLN A 135 -6.03 -28.46 0.58
C GLN A 135 -6.11 -27.13 -0.15
N GLN A 136 -6.80 -27.10 -1.28
CA GLN A 136 -7.13 -25.83 -1.93
C GLN A 136 -8.11 -25.05 -1.05
N ASN A 137 -7.83 -23.76 -0.89
CA ASN A 137 -8.68 -22.85 -0.14
C ASN A 137 -9.30 -21.83 -1.10
N TYR A 138 -10.55 -21.46 -0.81
CA TYR A 138 -11.22 -20.32 -1.42
C TYR A 138 -11.86 -19.54 -0.28
N ALA A 139 -11.37 -18.34 -0.03
CA ALA A 139 -11.83 -17.53 1.09
C ALA A 139 -11.58 -16.04 0.86
N SER A 140 -12.44 -15.20 1.40
CA SER A 140 -12.23 -13.75 1.48
C SER A 140 -11.57 -13.41 2.81
N ILE A 141 -10.66 -12.44 2.81
CA ILE A 141 -10.06 -11.91 4.04
C ILE A 141 -10.97 -10.82 4.59
N ILE A 142 -11.35 -10.95 5.85
CA ILE A 142 -12.28 -10.05 6.55
C ILE A 142 -11.77 -9.76 7.95
N ASN A 143 -12.18 -8.63 8.56
CA ASN A 143 -11.92 -8.31 9.98
C ASN A 143 -10.48 -8.64 10.44
N SER A 144 -9.50 -8.26 9.63
CA SER A 144 -8.10 -8.63 9.82
C SER A 144 -7.27 -7.44 10.28
N GLU A 145 -6.16 -7.73 10.93
CA GLU A 145 -5.19 -6.74 11.38
C GLU A 145 -3.81 -7.07 10.84
N LEU A 146 -3.07 -6.04 10.43
CA LEU A 146 -1.69 -6.12 9.97
C LEU A 146 -0.94 -4.91 10.51
N VAL A 147 0.22 -5.17 11.09
CA VAL A 147 1.16 -4.15 11.55
C VAL A 147 2.52 -4.47 10.98
N ILE A 148 3.13 -3.47 10.35
CA ILE A 148 4.49 -3.53 9.81
C ILE A 148 5.34 -2.58 10.66
N VAL A 149 6.48 -3.05 11.14
CA VAL A 149 7.42 -2.28 11.96
C VAL A 149 8.77 -2.28 11.26
N ILE A 150 9.32 -1.09 11.07
CA ILE A 150 10.63 -0.87 10.46
C ILE A 150 11.60 -0.50 11.59
N PHE A 151 12.60 -1.36 11.80
CA PHE A 151 13.72 -1.10 12.69
C PHE A 151 14.92 -0.66 11.86
N ASP A 152 15.40 0.55 12.08
CA ASP A 152 16.64 1.06 11.51
C ASP A 152 17.77 1.10 12.57
N SER A 153 18.99 1.41 12.15
CA SER A 153 20.14 1.52 13.05
C SER A 153 19.93 2.52 14.18
N THR A 154 19.33 3.68 13.92
CA THR A 154 19.00 4.71 14.92
C THR A 154 18.06 4.13 15.97
N SER A 155 17.01 3.44 15.55
CA SER A 155 16.04 2.82 16.46
C SER A 155 16.69 1.79 17.40
N ILE A 156 17.66 1.04 16.88
CA ILE A 156 18.37 -0.01 17.63
C ILE A 156 19.41 0.59 18.57
N GLU A 157 20.23 1.53 18.07
CA GLU A 157 21.30 2.18 18.82
C GLU A 157 20.75 3.01 19.98
N GLN A 158 19.65 3.72 19.76
CA GLN A 158 18.99 4.54 20.77
C GLN A 158 17.95 3.77 21.60
N ASN A 159 17.68 2.50 21.24
CA ASN A 159 16.68 1.65 21.88
C ASN A 159 15.29 2.32 21.96
N ILE A 160 14.86 2.91 20.85
CA ILE A 160 13.54 3.55 20.69
C ILE A 160 12.62 2.66 19.84
N PRO A 161 11.29 2.86 19.90
CA PRO A 161 10.36 2.11 19.06
C PRO A 161 10.66 2.29 17.57
N GLY A 162 10.47 1.21 16.80
CA GLY A 162 10.53 1.27 15.33
C GLY A 162 9.36 2.03 14.71
N ILE A 163 9.51 2.42 13.45
CA ILE A 163 8.47 3.11 12.69
C ILE A 163 7.37 2.10 12.35
N SER A 164 6.14 2.37 12.78
CA SER A 164 5.01 1.45 12.60
C SER A 164 4.06 1.93 11.50
N ILE A 165 3.60 1.00 10.68
CA ILE A 165 2.59 1.18 9.62
C ILE A 165 1.46 0.17 9.88
N GLY A 166 0.22 0.65 9.88
CA GLY A 166 -0.95 -0.20 10.16
C GLY A 166 -1.37 -0.17 11.63
N GLY A 167 -2.25 -1.09 12.03
CA GLY A 167 -2.73 -1.22 13.42
C GLY A 167 -3.55 -0.04 13.96
N THR A 168 -4.01 0.87 13.09
CA THR A 168 -4.83 2.02 13.49
C THR A 168 -6.28 1.83 13.07
N SER A 169 -7.19 2.65 13.59
CA SER A 169 -8.61 2.66 13.16
C SER A 169 -8.82 3.06 11.70
N LYS A 170 -7.82 3.64 11.05
CA LYS A 170 -7.84 3.97 9.61
C LYS A 170 -7.28 2.85 8.74
N THR A 171 -6.71 1.81 9.35
CA THR A 171 -6.13 0.67 8.64
C THR A 171 -7.22 -0.32 8.29
N ARG A 172 -7.25 -0.77 7.04
CA ARG A 172 -8.17 -1.79 6.55
C ARG A 172 -7.40 -2.92 5.91
N VAL A 173 -7.59 -4.14 6.40
CA VAL A 173 -6.96 -5.34 5.84
C VAL A 173 -8.00 -6.22 5.19
N TYR A 174 -7.78 -6.54 3.92
CA TYR A 174 -8.69 -7.35 3.09
C TYR A 174 -7.89 -8.12 2.04
N GLY A 175 -8.58 -8.90 1.21
CA GLY A 175 -7.95 -9.69 0.17
C GLY A 175 -8.64 -11.02 -0.03
N LYS A 176 -7.93 -11.97 -0.61
CA LYS A 176 -8.49 -13.25 -1.03
C LYS A 176 -7.46 -14.37 -1.00
N ILE A 177 -7.96 -15.56 -0.75
CA ILE A 177 -7.28 -16.83 -0.96
C ILE A 177 -7.97 -17.49 -2.13
N GLU A 178 -7.22 -17.74 -3.19
CA GLU A 178 -7.68 -18.37 -4.42
C GLU A 178 -7.14 -19.79 -4.55
N GLY A 179 -7.78 -20.56 -5.43
CA GLY A 179 -7.34 -21.91 -5.79
C GLY A 179 -5.84 -21.96 -6.13
N ASN A 180 -5.23 -23.12 -5.88
CA ASN A 180 -3.77 -23.32 -5.92
C ASN A 180 -2.99 -22.60 -4.81
N ASN A 181 -3.65 -22.25 -3.69
CA ASN A 181 -3.04 -21.64 -2.52
C ASN A 181 -2.40 -20.28 -2.78
N LEU A 182 -2.86 -19.55 -3.80
CA LEU A 182 -2.51 -18.15 -4.03
C LEU A 182 -3.24 -17.28 -3.00
N VAL A 183 -2.49 -16.42 -2.33
CA VAL A 183 -3.00 -15.59 -1.23
C VAL A 183 -2.52 -14.16 -1.43
N GLN A 184 -3.48 -13.25 -1.54
CA GLN A 184 -3.22 -11.82 -1.59
C GLN A 184 -3.85 -11.16 -0.36
N VAL A 185 -3.01 -10.55 0.50
CA VAL A 185 -3.42 -9.72 1.63
C VAL A 185 -3.09 -8.27 1.30
N THR A 186 -4.08 -7.39 1.31
CA THR A 186 -3.93 -5.95 1.10
C THR A 186 -4.23 -5.21 2.40
N MET A 187 -3.31 -4.35 2.80
CA MET A 187 -3.50 -3.36 3.85
C MET A 187 -3.56 -1.97 3.23
N GLU A 188 -4.74 -1.38 3.28
CA GLU A 188 -4.93 0.05 3.08
C GLU A 188 -4.62 0.77 4.40
N TRP A 189 -3.83 1.85 4.31
CA TRP A 189 -3.53 2.73 5.43
C TRP A 189 -3.65 4.19 4.96
N GLU A 190 -3.46 5.15 5.89
CA GLU A 190 -3.77 6.54 5.59
C GLU A 190 -2.89 7.17 4.48
N ASN A 191 -1.72 6.58 4.21
CA ASN A 191 -0.76 7.13 3.26
C ASN A 191 -0.51 6.22 2.04
N GLY A 192 -1.24 5.13 1.87
CA GLY A 192 -0.94 4.16 0.82
C GLY A 192 -1.63 2.81 0.95
N ASP A 193 -1.13 1.90 0.15
CA ASP A 193 -1.49 0.48 0.14
C ASP A 193 -0.23 -0.36 0.26
N ILE A 194 -0.33 -1.48 0.97
CA ILE A 194 0.69 -2.51 1.04
C ILE A 194 0.05 -3.85 0.72
N VAL A 195 0.63 -4.61 -0.20
CA VAL A 195 0.12 -5.90 -0.66
C VAL A 195 1.17 -6.97 -0.39
N LEU A 196 0.78 -7.99 0.39
CA LEU A 196 1.50 -9.25 0.49
C LEU A 196 0.86 -10.18 -0.55
N ASP A 197 1.59 -10.51 -1.60
CA ASP A 197 1.15 -11.44 -2.65
C ASP A 197 2.05 -12.68 -2.63
N GLY A 198 1.48 -13.86 -2.42
CA GLY A 198 2.27 -15.06 -2.17
C GLY A 198 1.47 -16.36 -2.20
N TRP A 199 2.09 -17.43 -1.72
CA TRP A 199 1.49 -18.78 -1.67
C TRP A 199 1.69 -19.44 -0.32
N PHE A 200 0.82 -20.39 0.00
CA PHE A 200 1.14 -21.38 1.02
C PHE A 200 2.14 -22.40 0.49
N THR A 201 3.35 -22.40 1.05
CA THR A 201 4.42 -23.37 0.76
C THR A 201 4.73 -24.18 2.03
N GLY A 202 4.20 -25.40 2.11
CA GLY A 202 4.32 -26.24 3.29
C GLY A 202 3.61 -25.60 4.49
N GLN A 203 4.39 -25.17 5.49
CA GLN A 203 3.88 -24.52 6.73
C GLN A 203 4.01 -22.99 6.69
N ASN A 204 4.42 -22.41 5.57
CA ASN A 204 4.68 -20.97 5.45
C ASN A 204 3.72 -20.30 4.47
N TYR A 205 3.42 -19.04 4.73
CA TYR A 205 2.96 -18.08 3.73
C TYR A 205 4.16 -17.24 3.31
N GLU A 206 4.51 -17.27 2.03
CA GLU A 206 5.69 -16.59 1.51
C GLU A 206 5.44 -16.02 0.11
N GLY A 207 6.13 -14.93 -0.22
CA GLY A 207 5.84 -14.20 -1.44
C GLY A 207 6.60 -12.88 -1.54
N THR A 208 5.97 -11.90 -2.18
CA THR A 208 6.51 -10.56 -2.41
C THR A 208 5.62 -9.51 -1.76
N VAL A 209 6.25 -8.52 -1.12
CA VAL A 209 5.59 -7.33 -0.60
C VAL A 209 5.70 -6.22 -1.64
N TYR A 210 4.56 -5.68 -2.01
CA TYR A 210 4.40 -4.51 -2.85
C TYR A 210 3.86 -3.35 -2.03
N PHE A 211 4.16 -2.13 -2.42
CA PHE A 211 3.55 -0.96 -1.83
C PHE A 211 3.28 0.11 -2.88
N LYS A 212 2.35 0.98 -2.53
CA LYS A 212 2.03 2.18 -3.30
C LYS A 212 1.67 3.29 -2.34
N ASN A 213 2.39 4.40 -2.42
CA ASN A 213 2.07 5.57 -1.62
C ASN A 213 0.92 6.35 -2.28
N LEU A 214 0.19 7.15 -1.51
CA LEU A 214 -0.78 8.12 -2.03
C LEU A 214 -0.17 9.51 -2.20
N VAL A 215 0.88 9.80 -1.42
CA VAL A 215 1.53 11.10 -1.36
C VAL A 215 2.99 10.93 -0.91
N HIS A 216 3.88 11.81 -1.36
CA HIS A 216 5.21 11.96 -0.79
C HIS A 216 5.25 13.14 0.20
N TYR A 217 6.23 13.16 1.09
CA TYR A 217 6.40 14.20 2.12
C TYR A 217 6.48 15.63 1.54
N ASP A 218 6.96 15.76 0.31
CA ASP A 218 7.05 17.02 -0.42
C ASP A 218 5.76 17.40 -1.19
N GLY A 219 4.67 16.66 -0.96
CA GLY A 219 3.38 16.87 -1.58
C GLY A 219 3.27 16.39 -3.03
N ARG A 220 4.32 15.80 -3.60
CA ARG A 220 4.23 15.20 -4.94
C ARG A 220 3.35 13.96 -4.89
N GLN A 221 2.53 13.80 -5.92
CA GLN A 221 1.85 12.53 -6.12
C GLN A 221 2.88 11.48 -6.57
N PRO A 222 2.90 10.30 -5.93
CA PRO A 222 3.69 9.18 -6.38
C PRO A 222 3.25 8.74 -7.77
N ASP A 223 4.14 8.05 -8.46
CA ASP A 223 3.80 7.39 -9.70
C ASP A 223 2.66 6.38 -9.48
N SER A 224 1.85 6.15 -10.53
CA SER A 224 0.69 5.27 -10.43
C SER A 224 1.04 3.80 -10.23
N ASN A 225 2.32 3.46 -10.24
CA ASN A 225 2.84 2.09 -10.26
C ASN A 225 3.00 1.54 -8.84
N TRP A 226 3.01 0.22 -8.73
CA TRP A 226 3.40 -0.48 -7.52
C TRP A 226 4.92 -0.63 -7.46
N ASP A 227 5.53 -0.32 -6.32
CA ASP A 227 6.93 -0.60 -6.04
C ASP A 227 7.06 -1.93 -5.28
N VAL A 228 8.16 -2.65 -5.51
CA VAL A 228 8.50 -3.90 -4.80
C VAL A 228 9.34 -3.57 -3.58
N LEU A 229 8.87 -3.91 -2.38
CA LEU A 229 9.62 -3.73 -1.14
C LEU A 229 10.63 -4.87 -0.95
N GLY A 230 10.21 -6.11 -1.16
CA GLY A 230 11.06 -7.29 -1.00
C GLY A 230 10.26 -8.58 -0.92
N SER A 231 10.93 -9.69 -0.64
CA SER A 231 10.29 -10.97 -0.36
C SER A 231 9.90 -11.06 1.11
N PHE A 232 8.91 -11.89 1.43
CA PHE A 232 8.53 -12.17 2.82
C PHE A 232 8.29 -13.66 3.04
N LYS A 233 8.37 -14.06 4.31
CA LYS A 233 7.98 -15.39 4.78
C LYS A 233 7.47 -15.28 6.21
N VAL A 234 6.38 -15.98 6.50
CA VAL A 234 5.79 -16.09 7.84
C VAL A 234 5.23 -17.49 8.03
N PRO A 235 5.28 -18.10 9.22
CA PRO A 235 4.55 -19.33 9.48
C PRO A 235 3.05 -19.10 9.24
N ALA A 236 2.43 -19.89 8.37
CA ALA A 236 1.08 -19.60 7.91
C ALA A 236 0.07 -19.61 9.07
N CYS A 237 0.16 -20.58 9.98
CA CYS A 237 -0.77 -20.68 11.11
C CYS A 237 -0.48 -19.73 12.28
N SER A 238 0.62 -18.95 12.22
CA SER A 238 0.82 -17.83 13.15
C SER A 238 0.29 -16.52 12.58
N PHE A 239 -0.10 -16.51 11.30
CA PHE A 239 -0.58 -15.33 10.59
C PHE A 239 -2.05 -15.46 10.20
N PHE A 240 -2.47 -16.66 9.82
CA PHE A 240 -3.85 -17.05 9.54
C PHE A 240 -4.36 -18.01 10.61
N LYS A 241 -5.67 -17.99 10.84
CA LYS A 241 -6.33 -19.05 11.58
C LYS A 241 -6.33 -20.34 10.75
N CYS A 242 -5.66 -21.39 11.22
CA CYS A 242 -5.65 -22.72 10.60
C CYS A 242 -6.68 -23.67 11.22
N LYS A 243 -7.06 -24.71 10.45
CA LYS A 243 -7.89 -25.85 10.89
C LYS A 243 -7.06 -27.10 11.12
#